data_AF-A0A7X3H2A2-F1
#
_entry.id   AF-A0A7X3H2A2-F1
#
_cell.length_a   1.000
_cell.length_b   1.000
_cell.length_c   1.000
_cell.angle_alpha   90.00
_cell.angle_beta   90.00
_cell.angle_gamma   90.00
#
_symmetry.space_group_name_H-M   'P 1'
#
loop_
_entity.id
_entity.type
_entity.pdbx_description
1 polymer ?
#
loop_
_entity_poly.entity_id
_entity_poly.type
_entity_poly.pdbx_seq_one_letter_code
_entity_poly.pdbx_strand_id
1 'polypeptide(L)'
;MIEGQLSQLVATIKGHHEGLDATAKLLRTPEKIDSFDKWNHDCWCCSVFGDSLVRLRLFTGNNFHVVETLGVISVSRYIFELSVWLRLFELNSRYGLVYYEQLIETQLRYWRDYRAQIDREISLLSKFAEEESSLLSEKMTELDLISDEQRKQEVAIAIPKIVAASIDRKAARHFSIYAEQAKTNGYGFQAHLVEKKVLPGIEQSIAELEKEKITFDTSISKDIRTLIPKRWNWRQMAEKVDLAEEYDFIYTFSSKLLHATPASITTTQKNLELDEMIVFLKYIDVKIRDLLELSQSYV
;
A
#
# COMPACT_ATOMS: atom_id res chain seq x y z
N MET A 1 6.04 35.42 -9.95
CA MET A 1 4.84 35.15 -10.79
C MET A 1 4.46 33.67 -10.71
N ILE A 2 5.39 32.76 -10.98
CA ILE A 2 5.20 31.29 -10.92
C ILE A 2 4.81 30.78 -9.52
N GLU A 3 5.44 31.28 -8.44
CA GLU A 3 5.08 30.90 -7.05
C GLU A 3 3.64 31.30 -6.66
N GLY A 4 3.16 32.43 -7.18
CA GLY A 4 1.78 32.87 -6.99
C GLY A 4 0.80 31.95 -7.70
N GLN A 5 1.16 31.45 -8.89
CA GLN A 5 0.37 30.48 -9.64
C GLN A 5 0.31 29.12 -8.93
N LEU A 6 1.42 28.65 -8.37
CA LEU A 6 1.45 27.43 -7.55
C LEU A 6 0.53 27.55 -6.34
N SER A 7 0.64 28.66 -5.59
CA SER A 7 -0.19 28.92 -4.41
C SER A 7 -1.68 28.98 -4.77
N GLN A 8 -2.02 29.61 -5.90
CA GLN A 8 -3.38 29.67 -6.40
C GLN A 8 -3.92 28.29 -6.78
N LEU A 9 -3.15 27.47 -7.50
CA LEU A 9 -3.55 26.11 -7.88
C LEU A 9 -3.78 25.24 -6.65
N VAL A 10 -2.90 25.32 -5.65
CA VAL A 10 -3.07 24.61 -4.38
C VAL A 10 -4.35 25.04 -3.67
N ALA A 11 -4.62 26.35 -3.60
CA ALA A 11 -5.84 26.86 -3.00
C ALA A 11 -7.09 26.35 -3.75
N THR A 12 -7.04 26.34 -5.08
CA THR A 12 -8.14 25.81 -5.91
C THR A 12 -8.35 24.31 -5.70
N ILE A 13 -7.29 23.50 -5.68
CA ILE A 13 -7.38 22.05 -5.41
C ILE A 13 -7.99 21.79 -4.03
N LYS A 14 -7.55 22.54 -3.01
CA LYS A 14 -8.12 22.47 -1.66
C LYS A 14 -9.59 22.89 -1.63
N GLY A 15 -9.97 23.86 -2.46
CA GLY A 15 -11.34 24.33 -2.61
C GLY A 15 -12.35 23.24 -3.01
N HIS A 16 -11.90 22.14 -3.63
CA HIS A 16 -12.77 21.01 -3.96
C HIS A 16 -13.19 20.16 -2.76
N HIS A 17 -12.58 20.37 -1.59
CA HIS A 17 -12.79 19.51 -0.41
C HIS A 17 -14.27 19.36 -0.04
N GLU A 18 -15.01 20.46 0.02
CA GLU A 18 -16.43 20.43 0.40
C GLU A 18 -17.30 19.73 -0.65
N GLY A 19 -17.03 19.97 -1.94
CA GLY A 19 -17.74 19.30 -3.04
C GLY A 19 -17.50 17.79 -3.05
N LEU A 20 -16.25 17.38 -2.85
CA LEU A 20 -15.87 15.96 -2.73
C LEU A 20 -16.58 15.30 -1.54
N ASP A 21 -16.60 15.96 -0.37
CA ASP A 21 -17.25 15.45 0.83
C ASP A 21 -18.78 15.33 0.68
N ALA A 22 -19.42 16.37 0.13
CA ALA A 22 -20.85 16.40 -0.10
C ALA A 22 -21.28 15.28 -1.05
N THR A 23 -20.61 15.15 -2.20
CA THR A 23 -20.96 14.12 -3.19
C THR A 23 -20.64 12.71 -2.69
N ALA A 24 -19.53 12.52 -1.97
CA ALA A 24 -19.21 11.25 -1.33
C ALA A 24 -20.31 10.78 -0.36
N LYS A 25 -20.86 11.69 0.45
CA LYS A 25 -21.96 11.39 1.38
C LYS A 25 -23.23 10.92 0.67
N LEU A 26 -23.53 11.46 -0.51
CA LEU A 26 -24.70 11.05 -1.32
C LEU A 26 -24.55 9.64 -1.92
N LEU A 27 -23.31 9.23 -2.22
CA LEU A 27 -23.01 7.89 -2.75
C LEU A 27 -22.84 6.83 -1.66
N ARG A 28 -22.66 7.26 -0.41
CA ARG A 28 -22.34 6.39 0.73
C ARG A 28 -23.36 6.51 1.86
N THR A 29 -24.64 6.60 1.51
CA THR A 29 -25.70 6.56 2.53
C THR A 29 -25.75 5.17 3.17
N PRO A 30 -26.22 5.04 4.42
CA PRO A 30 -26.40 3.74 5.07
C PRO A 30 -27.20 2.77 4.21
N GLU A 31 -28.25 3.24 3.54
CA GLU A 31 -29.09 2.42 2.67
C GLU A 31 -28.31 1.86 1.47
N LYS A 32 -27.46 2.66 0.82
CA LYS A 32 -26.61 2.21 -0.31
C LYS A 32 -25.55 1.22 0.16
N ILE A 33 -25.03 1.38 1.38
CA ILE A 33 -24.04 0.46 1.97
C ILE A 33 -24.71 -0.87 2.35
N ASP A 34 -25.86 -0.81 3.02
CA ASP A 34 -26.57 -2.00 3.52
C ASP A 34 -27.20 -2.82 2.40
N SER A 35 -27.54 -2.18 1.27
CA SER A 35 -28.07 -2.84 0.07
C SER A 35 -27.00 -3.27 -0.94
N PHE A 36 -25.71 -3.16 -0.58
CA PHE A 36 -24.63 -3.52 -1.49
C PHE A 36 -24.67 -5.01 -1.86
N ASP A 37 -24.89 -5.28 -3.14
CA ASP A 37 -24.79 -6.62 -3.71
C ASP A 37 -23.47 -6.75 -4.48
N LYS A 38 -22.57 -7.58 -3.95
CA LYS A 38 -21.26 -7.87 -4.59
C LYS A 38 -21.38 -8.56 -5.95
N TRP A 39 -22.54 -9.13 -6.29
CA TRP A 39 -22.79 -9.75 -7.59
C TRP A 39 -23.38 -8.78 -8.62
N ASN A 40 -23.72 -7.57 -8.19
CA ASN A 40 -24.24 -6.51 -9.05
C ASN A 40 -23.10 -5.55 -9.43
N HIS A 41 -22.84 -5.42 -10.72
CA HIS A 41 -21.79 -4.53 -11.22
C HIS A 41 -22.07 -3.06 -10.92
N ASP A 42 -23.34 -2.63 -10.88
CA ASP A 42 -23.70 -1.24 -10.60
C ASP A 42 -23.47 -0.87 -9.13
N CYS A 43 -23.66 -1.83 -8.21
CA CYS A 43 -23.30 -1.67 -6.80
C CYS A 43 -21.79 -1.40 -6.66
N TRP A 44 -20.94 -2.13 -7.39
CA TRP A 44 -19.50 -1.88 -7.42
C TRP A 44 -19.15 -0.52 -8.00
N CYS A 45 -19.74 -0.13 -9.13
CA CYS A 45 -19.52 1.19 -9.71
C CYS A 45 -19.82 2.29 -8.68
N CYS A 46 -21.03 2.28 -8.10
CA CYS A 46 -21.45 3.28 -7.11
C CYS A 46 -20.55 3.30 -5.86
N SER A 47 -20.23 2.12 -5.31
CA SER A 47 -19.35 1.98 -4.14
C SER A 47 -17.96 2.56 -4.40
N VAL A 48 -17.35 2.21 -5.54
CA VAL A 48 -16.03 2.68 -5.93
C VAL A 48 -16.03 4.18 -6.20
N PHE A 49 -17.05 4.75 -6.85
CA PHE A 49 -17.17 6.21 -6.98
C PHE A 49 -17.22 6.89 -5.59
N GLY A 50 -18.01 6.36 -4.66
CA GLY A 50 -18.08 6.88 -3.29
C GLY A 50 -16.72 6.83 -2.58
N ASP A 51 -16.03 5.70 -2.61
CA ASP A 51 -14.68 5.54 -2.02
C ASP A 51 -13.64 6.44 -2.69
N SER A 52 -13.73 6.61 -4.01
CA SER A 52 -12.87 7.47 -4.81
C SER A 52 -12.93 8.91 -4.32
N LEU A 53 -14.14 9.45 -4.15
CA LEU A 53 -14.35 10.82 -3.67
C LEU A 53 -13.85 11.01 -2.23
N VAL A 54 -14.06 10.04 -1.35
CA VAL A 54 -13.50 10.06 0.01
C VAL A 54 -11.97 10.13 -0.04
N ARG A 55 -11.34 9.35 -0.93
CA ARG A 55 -9.89 9.37 -1.07
C ARG A 55 -9.38 10.70 -1.61
N LEU A 56 -10.03 11.26 -2.63
CA LEU A 56 -9.68 12.58 -3.17
C LEU A 56 -9.80 13.66 -2.09
N ARG A 57 -10.86 13.63 -1.28
CA ARG A 57 -11.05 14.53 -0.13
C ARG A 57 -9.89 14.44 0.87
N LEU A 58 -9.39 13.23 1.13
CA LEU A 58 -8.22 13.04 2.00
C LEU A 58 -6.95 13.63 1.38
N PHE A 59 -6.76 13.54 0.07
CA PHE A 59 -5.62 14.18 -0.60
C PHE A 59 -5.71 15.70 -0.54
N THR A 60 -6.88 16.29 -0.82
CA THR A 60 -7.06 17.76 -0.72
C THR A 60 -6.84 18.25 0.71
N GLY A 61 -7.22 17.44 1.71
CA GLY A 61 -6.95 17.71 3.13
C GLY A 61 -5.47 17.60 3.50
N ASN A 62 -4.81 16.48 3.19
CA ASN A 62 -3.53 16.13 3.82
C ASN A 62 -2.30 16.39 2.94
N ASN A 63 -2.41 16.25 1.61
CA ASN A 63 -1.24 16.12 0.72
C ASN A 63 -0.79 17.46 0.11
N PHE A 64 -1.57 18.53 0.24
CA PHE A 64 -1.23 19.85 -0.31
C PHE A 64 -0.91 20.88 0.78
N HIS A 65 -0.58 20.45 2.01
CA HIS A 65 0.01 21.34 3.02
C HIS A 65 1.45 21.72 2.67
N VAL A 66 2.21 20.76 2.14
CA VAL A 66 3.54 20.95 1.58
C VAL A 66 3.53 20.34 0.19
N VAL A 67 3.80 21.16 -0.84
CA VAL A 67 3.87 20.70 -2.22
C VAL A 67 5.30 20.25 -2.50
N GLU A 68 5.46 18.96 -2.74
CA GLU A 68 6.75 18.34 -3.06
C GLU A 68 6.59 17.32 -4.19
N THR A 69 7.69 17.05 -4.90
CA THR A 69 7.74 16.25 -6.13
C THR A 69 7.11 14.86 -5.98
N LEU A 70 7.53 14.07 -4.99
CA LEU A 70 7.08 12.69 -4.80
C LEU A 70 5.58 12.65 -4.50
N GLY A 71 5.11 13.57 -3.66
CA GLY A 71 3.71 13.73 -3.27
C GLY A 71 2.84 14.09 -4.45
N VAL A 72 3.23 15.09 -5.24
CA VAL A 72 2.48 15.51 -6.43
C VAL A 72 2.45 14.40 -7.49
N ILE A 73 3.57 13.71 -7.74
CA ILE A 73 3.61 12.59 -8.68
C ILE A 73 2.75 11.42 -8.19
N SER A 74 2.84 11.08 -6.90
CA SER A 74 2.08 9.96 -6.32
C SER A 74 0.58 10.22 -6.37
N VAL A 75 0.14 11.44 -6.02
CA VAL A 75 -1.27 11.84 -6.11
C VAL A 75 -1.72 11.86 -7.58
N SER A 76 -0.93 12.40 -8.49
CA SER A 76 -1.27 12.42 -9.92
C SER A 76 -1.44 11.02 -10.50
N ARG A 77 -0.52 10.11 -10.18
CA ARG A 77 -0.60 8.70 -10.59
C ARG A 77 -1.84 8.02 -10.02
N TYR A 78 -2.14 8.23 -8.73
CA TYR A 78 -3.34 7.68 -8.13
C TYR A 78 -4.61 8.18 -8.84
N ILE A 79 -4.71 9.50 -9.06
CA ILE A 79 -5.87 10.11 -9.72
C ILE A 79 -6.02 9.63 -11.16
N PHE A 80 -4.90 9.40 -11.87
CA PHE A 80 -4.92 8.76 -13.17
C PHE A 80 -5.48 7.33 -13.12
N GLU A 81 -4.95 6.47 -12.25
CA GLU A 81 -5.42 5.08 -12.10
C GLU A 81 -6.90 5.02 -11.73
N LEU A 82 -7.34 5.96 -10.89
CA LEU A 82 -8.74 6.18 -10.54
C LEU A 82 -9.58 6.58 -11.76
N SER A 83 -9.10 7.55 -12.54
CA SER A 83 -9.79 8.05 -13.74
C SER A 83 -9.98 6.94 -14.77
N VAL A 84 -8.98 6.07 -14.94
CA VAL A 84 -9.10 4.89 -15.81
C VAL A 84 -10.24 3.99 -15.34
N TRP A 85 -10.30 3.64 -14.05
CA TRP A 85 -11.38 2.81 -13.52
C TRP A 85 -12.77 3.43 -13.71
N LEU A 86 -12.91 4.70 -13.34
CA LEU A 86 -14.20 5.39 -13.38
C LEU A 86 -14.69 5.59 -14.83
N ARG A 87 -13.79 5.84 -15.78
CA ARG A 87 -14.13 5.87 -17.22
C ARG A 87 -14.45 4.49 -17.78
N LEU A 88 -13.83 3.41 -17.27
CA LEU A 88 -14.21 2.05 -17.66
C LEU A 88 -15.64 1.72 -17.21
N PHE A 89 -16.06 2.21 -16.04
CA PHE A 89 -17.44 2.05 -15.56
C PHE A 89 -18.45 2.81 -16.43
N GLU A 90 -18.10 4.02 -16.85
CA GLU A 90 -18.91 4.82 -17.79
C GLU A 90 -19.03 4.12 -19.16
N LEU A 91 -17.92 3.56 -19.66
CA LEU A 91 -17.88 2.84 -20.93
C LEU A 91 -18.75 1.58 -20.89
N ASN A 92 -18.66 0.80 -19.81
CA ASN A 92 -19.45 -0.41 -19.61
C ASN A 92 -19.50 -0.76 -18.12
N SER A 93 -20.69 -0.64 -17.50
CA SER A 93 -20.84 -0.85 -16.05
C SER A 93 -20.45 -2.24 -15.58
N ARG A 94 -20.40 -3.27 -16.45
CA ARG A 94 -19.87 -4.61 -16.11
C ARG A 94 -18.42 -4.58 -15.65
N TYR A 95 -17.66 -3.52 -15.95
CA TYR A 95 -16.35 -3.29 -15.37
C TYR A 95 -16.37 -3.19 -13.84
N GLY A 96 -17.51 -2.92 -13.20
CA GLY A 96 -17.67 -3.03 -11.75
C GLY A 96 -17.35 -4.44 -11.21
N LEU A 97 -17.76 -5.50 -11.91
CA LEU A 97 -17.40 -6.87 -11.54
C LEU A 97 -15.96 -7.24 -11.95
N VAL A 98 -15.41 -6.59 -12.99
CA VAL A 98 -13.97 -6.70 -13.30
C VAL A 98 -13.14 -6.08 -12.19
N TYR A 99 -13.56 -4.93 -11.64
CA TYR A 99 -12.93 -4.31 -10.48
C TYR A 99 -12.98 -5.25 -9.27
N TYR A 100 -14.12 -5.90 -9.03
CA TYR A 100 -14.24 -6.86 -7.94
C TYR A 100 -13.25 -8.03 -8.09
N GLU A 101 -13.12 -8.58 -9.29
CA GLU A 101 -12.14 -9.64 -9.55
C GLU A 101 -10.71 -9.18 -9.28
N GLN A 102 -10.34 -7.98 -9.74
CA GLN A 102 -9.02 -7.40 -9.49
C GLN A 102 -8.77 -7.11 -8.01
N LEU A 103 -9.81 -6.77 -7.26
CA LEU A 103 -9.74 -6.62 -5.80
C LEU A 103 -9.43 -7.97 -5.13
N ILE A 104 -10.15 -9.04 -5.47
CA ILE A 104 -9.90 -10.38 -4.93
C ILE A 104 -8.47 -10.82 -5.24
N GLU A 105 -8.03 -10.71 -6.50
CA GLU A 105 -6.68 -11.09 -6.93
C GLU A 105 -5.58 -10.29 -6.22
N THR A 106 -5.79 -8.99 -6.05
CA THR A 106 -4.82 -8.12 -5.36
C THR A 106 -4.74 -8.45 -3.87
N GLN A 107 -5.87 -8.72 -3.23
CA GLN A 107 -5.91 -9.13 -1.83
C GLN A 107 -5.28 -10.52 -1.62
N LEU A 108 -5.55 -11.48 -2.51
CA LEU A 108 -4.90 -12.80 -2.48
C LEU A 108 -3.38 -12.68 -2.59
N ARG A 109 -2.89 -11.88 -3.54
CA ARG A 109 -1.46 -11.62 -3.70
C ARG A 109 -0.88 -10.98 -2.44
N TYR A 110 -1.52 -9.94 -1.90
CA TYR A 110 -1.09 -9.28 -0.67
C TYR A 110 -0.95 -10.28 0.49
N TRP A 111 -1.99 -11.09 0.77
CA TRP A 111 -1.94 -12.01 1.90
C TRP A 111 -0.93 -13.14 1.70
N ARG A 112 -0.73 -13.62 0.48
CA ARG A 112 0.32 -14.61 0.17
C ARG A 112 1.72 -14.03 0.35
N ASP A 113 1.96 -12.82 -0.13
CA ASP A 113 3.24 -12.12 0.05
C ASP A 113 3.48 -11.81 1.53
N TYR A 114 2.43 -11.42 2.26
CA TYR A 114 2.50 -11.16 3.68
C TYR A 114 2.74 -12.44 4.48
N ARG A 115 2.12 -13.57 4.12
CA ARG A 115 2.44 -14.89 4.70
C ARG A 115 3.92 -15.21 4.52
N ALA A 116 4.44 -15.07 3.30
CA ALA A 116 5.86 -15.30 3.02
C ALA A 116 6.78 -14.37 3.82
N GLN A 117 6.37 -13.12 4.03
CA GLN A 117 7.08 -12.19 4.91
C GLN A 117 7.07 -12.66 6.37
N ILE A 118 5.93 -13.11 6.90
CA ILE A 118 5.82 -13.62 8.26
C ILE A 118 6.64 -14.90 8.44
N ASP A 119 6.64 -15.81 7.48
CA ASP A 119 7.49 -17.01 7.51
C ASP A 119 8.99 -16.64 7.59
N ARG A 120 9.41 -15.62 6.83
CA ARG A 120 10.78 -15.06 6.92
C ARG A 120 11.05 -14.43 8.29
N GLU A 121 10.09 -13.72 8.87
CA GLU A 121 10.25 -13.12 10.20
C GLU A 121 10.35 -14.16 11.30
N ILE A 122 9.49 -15.18 11.30
CA ILE A 122 9.58 -16.31 12.25
C ILE A 122 10.96 -16.97 12.15
N SER A 123 11.41 -17.26 10.92
CA SER A 123 12.72 -17.87 10.68
C SER A 123 13.87 -17.00 11.19
N LEU A 124 13.79 -15.69 10.98
CA LEU A 124 14.78 -14.72 11.46
C LEU A 124 14.84 -14.67 12.99
N LEU A 125 13.68 -14.61 13.65
CA LEU A 125 13.59 -14.57 15.11
C LEU A 125 14.12 -15.87 15.73
N SER A 126 13.73 -17.03 15.20
CA SER A 126 14.26 -18.33 15.64
C SER A 126 15.78 -18.40 15.49
N LYS A 127 16.32 -17.90 14.37
CA LYS A 127 17.77 -17.82 14.17
C LYS A 127 18.47 -16.95 15.21
N PHE A 128 17.90 -15.80 15.57
CA PHE A 128 18.47 -14.97 16.64
C PHE A 128 18.40 -15.65 18.01
N ALA A 129 17.36 -16.43 18.28
CA ALA A 129 17.26 -17.22 19.50
C ALA A 129 18.35 -18.31 19.59
N GLU A 130 18.60 -19.01 18.48
CA GLU A 130 19.67 -20.01 18.37
C GLU A 130 21.06 -19.36 18.54
N GLU A 131 21.27 -18.21 17.90
CA GLU A 131 22.52 -17.46 18.00
C GLU A 131 22.75 -16.92 19.41
N GLU A 132 21.71 -16.40 20.07
CA GLU A 132 21.75 -15.97 21.46
C GLU A 132 22.14 -17.13 22.39
N SER A 133 21.47 -18.28 22.24
CA SER A 133 21.76 -19.48 23.04
C SER A 133 23.19 -19.98 22.84
N SER A 134 23.68 -19.97 21.60
CA SER A 134 25.05 -20.38 21.28
C SER A 134 26.09 -19.45 21.91
N LEU A 135 25.91 -18.13 21.76
CA LEU A 135 26.80 -17.13 22.36
C LEU A 135 26.80 -17.18 23.88
N LEU A 136 25.63 -17.42 24.50
CA LEU A 136 25.55 -17.63 25.95
C LEU A 136 26.36 -18.86 26.38
N SER A 137 26.21 -19.99 25.68
CA SER A 137 26.96 -21.22 25.98
C SER A 137 28.47 -21.02 25.86
N GLU A 138 28.93 -20.32 24.81
CA GLU A 138 30.35 -19.98 24.63
C GLU A 138 30.86 -19.12 25.79
N LYS A 139 30.12 -18.08 26.17
CA LYS A 139 30.50 -17.19 27.28
C LYS A 139 30.44 -17.85 28.66
N MET A 140 29.53 -18.80 28.86
CA MET A 140 29.51 -19.63 30.06
C MET A 140 30.73 -20.56 30.14
N THR A 141 31.19 -21.09 29.01
CA THR A 141 32.42 -21.89 28.96
C THR A 141 33.66 -21.03 29.27
N GLU A 142 33.72 -19.80 28.76
CA GLU A 142 34.80 -18.83 29.09
C GLU A 142 34.80 -18.44 30.57
N LEU A 143 33.62 -18.32 31.19
CA LEU A 143 33.46 -18.05 32.62
C LEU A 143 34.09 -19.11 33.52
N ASP A 144 34.05 -20.38 33.11
CA ASP A 144 34.61 -21.49 33.90
C ASP A 144 36.14 -21.48 33.95
N LEU A 145 36.79 -20.71 33.10
CA LEU A 145 38.24 -20.49 33.11
C LEU A 145 38.65 -19.41 34.12
N ILE A 146 37.71 -18.65 34.69
CA ILE A 146 38.00 -17.59 35.68
C ILE A 146 38.18 -18.23 37.06
N SER A 147 39.37 -18.05 37.63
CA SER A 147 39.76 -18.64 38.92
C SER A 147 39.33 -17.80 40.14
N ASP A 148 39.05 -16.51 39.94
CA ASP A 148 38.60 -15.58 40.98
C ASP A 148 37.06 -15.62 41.05
N GLU A 149 36.52 -16.16 42.14
CA GLU A 149 35.08 -16.33 42.34
C GLU A 149 34.31 -15.00 42.39
N GLN A 150 34.91 -13.95 42.95
CA GLN A 150 34.23 -12.65 43.04
C GLN A 150 34.11 -12.02 41.65
N ARG A 151 35.20 -12.11 40.87
CA ARG A 151 35.20 -11.68 39.47
C ARG A 151 34.32 -12.56 38.58
N LYS A 152 34.26 -13.87 38.83
CA LYS A 152 33.39 -14.81 38.11
C LYS A 152 31.92 -14.44 38.29
N GLN A 153 31.49 -14.12 39.51
CA GLN A 153 30.12 -13.68 39.79
C GLN A 153 29.77 -12.36 39.09
N GLU A 154 30.66 -11.36 39.14
CA GLU A 154 30.44 -10.07 38.47
C GLU A 154 30.25 -10.24 36.95
N VAL A 155 31.11 -11.04 36.32
CA VAL A 155 31.04 -11.31 34.88
C VAL A 155 29.80 -12.14 34.52
N ALA A 156 29.41 -13.11 35.35
CA ALA A 156 28.22 -13.92 35.13
C ALA A 156 26.92 -13.11 35.10
N ILE A 157 26.81 -12.08 35.94
CA ILE A 157 25.66 -11.16 35.95
C ILE A 157 25.60 -10.31 34.67
N ALA A 158 26.77 -9.95 34.11
CA ALA A 158 26.86 -9.07 32.96
C ALA A 158 26.66 -9.78 31.60
N ILE A 159 27.08 -11.04 31.47
CA ILE A 159 27.07 -11.79 30.20
C ILE A 159 25.73 -11.80 29.50
N PRO A 160 24.59 -12.13 30.15
CA PRO A 160 23.30 -12.16 29.47
C PRO A 160 22.93 -10.81 28.82
N LYS A 161 23.22 -9.70 29.52
CA LYS A 161 22.96 -8.35 28.99
C LYS A 161 23.85 -8.01 27.81
N ILE A 162 25.12 -8.43 27.83
CA ILE A 162 26.07 -8.20 26.73
C ILE A 162 25.65 -8.99 25.49
N VAL A 163 25.27 -10.26 25.66
CA VAL A 163 24.83 -11.11 24.56
C VAL A 163 23.53 -10.57 23.96
N ALA A 164 22.52 -10.29 24.78
CA ALA A 164 21.24 -9.73 24.32
C ALA A 164 21.46 -8.43 23.54
N ALA A 165 22.27 -7.49 24.05
CA ALA A 165 22.57 -6.24 23.36
C ALA A 165 23.33 -6.45 22.03
N SER A 166 24.12 -7.51 21.90
CA SER A 166 24.79 -7.88 20.65
C SER A 166 23.79 -8.39 19.61
N ILE A 167 22.88 -9.28 20.03
CA ILE A 167 21.81 -9.81 19.19
C ILE A 167 20.87 -8.69 18.74
N ASP A 168 20.47 -7.79 19.64
CA ASP A 168 19.61 -6.65 19.30
C ASP A 168 20.22 -5.73 18.24
N ARG A 169 21.54 -5.50 18.29
CA ARG A 169 22.25 -4.73 17.25
C ARG A 169 22.27 -5.45 15.91
N LYS A 170 22.35 -6.78 15.91
CA LYS A 170 22.24 -7.59 14.68
C LYS A 170 20.82 -7.51 14.14
N ALA A 171 19.81 -7.72 14.97
CA ALA A 171 18.40 -7.65 14.60
C ALA A 171 18.01 -6.30 14.01
N ALA A 172 18.54 -5.19 14.52
CA ALA A 172 18.30 -3.84 14.01
C ALA A 172 18.74 -3.61 12.54
N ARG A 173 19.52 -4.53 11.95
CA ARG A 173 19.93 -4.49 10.54
C ARG A 173 18.95 -5.21 9.61
N HIS A 174 17.88 -5.79 10.15
CA HIS A 174 16.87 -6.52 9.41
C HIS A 174 15.52 -5.82 9.48
N PHE A 175 14.72 -5.93 8.42
CA PHE A 175 13.34 -5.50 8.43
C PHE A 175 12.49 -6.54 9.16
N SER A 176 12.19 -6.28 10.44
CA SER A 176 11.25 -7.08 11.24
C SER A 176 10.41 -6.16 12.11
N ILE A 177 9.09 -6.33 12.04
CA ILE A 177 8.14 -5.55 12.86
C ILE A 177 8.04 -6.09 14.30
N TYR A 178 8.52 -7.32 14.54
CA TYR A 178 8.48 -7.97 15.86
C TYR A 178 9.82 -7.90 16.63
N ALA A 179 10.90 -7.45 16.01
CA ALA A 179 12.21 -7.38 16.64
C ALA A 179 12.22 -6.53 17.91
N GLU A 180 11.47 -5.42 17.96
CA GLU A 180 11.40 -4.58 19.15
C GLU A 180 10.73 -5.30 20.34
N GLN A 181 9.67 -6.07 20.07
CA GLN A 181 8.98 -6.87 21.08
C GLN A 181 9.85 -8.07 21.51
N ALA A 182 10.66 -8.61 20.60
CA ALA A 182 11.58 -9.70 20.87
C ALA A 182 12.66 -9.31 21.91
N LYS A 183 13.07 -8.04 21.98
CA LYS A 183 14.04 -7.57 22.99
C LYS A 183 13.56 -7.78 24.42
N THR A 184 12.24 -7.67 24.65
CA THR A 184 11.65 -7.87 25.98
C THR A 184 11.20 -9.31 26.20
N ASN A 185 10.66 -9.96 25.16
CA ASN A 185 10.04 -11.28 25.26
C ASN A 185 11.02 -12.45 25.07
N GLY A 186 12.19 -12.17 24.50
CA GLY A 186 13.09 -13.18 23.94
C GLY A 186 12.71 -13.53 22.49
N TYR A 187 13.72 -13.67 21.63
CA TYR A 187 13.53 -13.90 20.20
C TYR A 187 12.79 -15.22 19.90
N GLY A 188 13.11 -16.30 20.61
CA GLY A 188 12.47 -17.60 20.39
C GLY A 188 11.00 -17.62 20.80
N PHE A 189 10.68 -16.98 21.93
CA PHE A 189 9.29 -16.86 22.38
C PHE A 189 8.48 -15.95 21.46
N GLN A 190 9.07 -14.84 20.99
CA GLN A 190 8.41 -13.97 20.03
C GLN A 190 8.14 -14.70 18.69
N ALA A 191 9.07 -15.51 18.20
CA ALA A 191 8.86 -16.33 17.00
C ALA A 191 7.63 -17.24 17.15
N HIS A 192 7.54 -17.92 18.30
CA HIS A 192 6.38 -18.77 18.63
C HIS A 192 5.07 -17.97 18.72
N LEU A 193 5.10 -16.76 19.32
CA LEU A 193 3.93 -15.91 19.41
C LEU A 193 3.42 -15.48 18.03
N VAL A 194 4.33 -15.11 17.12
CA VAL A 194 3.98 -14.73 15.74
C VAL A 194 3.37 -15.93 15.01
N GLU A 195 4.00 -17.10 15.11
CA GLU A 195 3.50 -18.35 14.52
C GLU A 195 2.08 -18.69 15.01
N LYS A 196 1.82 -18.59 16.33
CA LYS A 196 0.53 -19.00 16.90
C LYS A 196 -0.57 -17.95 16.83
N LYS A 197 -0.24 -16.65 16.78
CA LYS A 197 -1.24 -15.57 16.84
C LYS A 197 -1.47 -14.88 15.51
N VAL A 198 -0.46 -14.80 14.64
CA VAL A 198 -0.54 -14.02 13.40
C VAL A 198 -0.83 -14.91 12.21
N LEU A 199 -0.10 -16.03 12.07
CA LEU A 199 -0.20 -16.91 10.92
C LEU A 199 -1.61 -17.48 10.70
N PRO A 200 -2.37 -17.92 11.73
CA PRO A 200 -3.71 -18.47 11.51
C PRO A 200 -4.68 -17.46 10.88
N GLY A 201 -4.60 -16.19 11.26
CA GLY A 201 -5.45 -15.15 10.68
C GLY A 201 -5.13 -14.88 9.20
N ILE A 202 -3.85 -14.99 8.82
CA ILE A 202 -3.41 -14.87 7.43
C ILE A 202 -3.91 -16.06 6.62
N GLU A 203 -3.74 -17.28 7.13
CA GLU A 203 -4.19 -18.50 6.45
C GLU A 203 -5.70 -18.53 6.28
N GLN A 204 -6.45 -18.10 7.29
CA GLN A 204 -7.89 -17.91 7.19
C GLN A 204 -8.26 -16.91 6.10
N SER A 205 -7.59 -15.74 6.06
CA SER A 205 -7.86 -14.70 5.04
C SER A 205 -7.59 -15.21 3.63
N ILE A 206 -6.52 -15.98 3.43
CA ILE A 206 -6.22 -16.61 2.14
C ILE A 206 -7.32 -17.61 1.77
N ALA A 207 -7.70 -18.50 2.68
CA ALA A 207 -8.71 -19.53 2.42
C ALA A 207 -10.09 -18.91 2.08
N GLU A 208 -10.48 -17.85 2.80
CA GLU A 208 -11.73 -17.11 2.54
C GLU A 208 -11.71 -16.47 1.16
N LEU A 209 -10.60 -15.81 0.78
CA LEU A 209 -10.47 -15.18 -0.54
C LEU A 209 -10.36 -16.20 -1.68
N GLU A 210 -9.73 -17.35 -1.47
CA GLU A 210 -9.68 -18.43 -2.47
C GLU A 210 -11.07 -19.00 -2.72
N LYS A 211 -11.84 -19.22 -1.65
CA LYS A 211 -13.25 -19.62 -1.74
C LYS A 211 -14.09 -18.56 -2.44
N GLU A 212 -13.88 -17.28 -2.12
CA GLU A 212 -14.55 -16.17 -2.79
C GLU A 212 -14.21 -16.13 -4.27
N LYS A 213 -12.93 -16.31 -4.64
CA LYS A 213 -12.49 -16.35 -6.05
C LYS A 213 -13.16 -17.48 -6.81
N ILE A 214 -13.20 -18.69 -6.24
CA ILE A 214 -13.90 -19.83 -6.84
C ILE A 214 -15.39 -19.50 -7.02
N THR A 215 -16.03 -18.95 -5.99
CA THR A 215 -17.45 -18.57 -6.03
C THR A 215 -17.70 -17.55 -7.14
N PHE A 216 -16.85 -16.52 -7.23
CA PHE A 216 -16.90 -15.51 -8.27
C PHE A 216 -16.75 -16.14 -9.66
N ASP A 217 -15.70 -16.95 -9.85
CA ASP A 217 -15.42 -17.65 -11.10
C ASP A 217 -16.48 -18.67 -11.48
N THR A 218 -17.38 -19.08 -10.59
CA THR A 218 -18.54 -19.91 -10.96
C THR A 218 -19.80 -19.10 -11.21
N SER A 219 -19.94 -17.95 -10.55
CA SER A 219 -21.18 -17.14 -10.58
C SER A 219 -21.24 -16.16 -11.74
N ILE A 220 -20.09 -15.71 -12.27
CA ILE A 220 -20.08 -14.72 -13.36
C ILE A 220 -20.37 -15.33 -14.73
N SER A 221 -21.09 -14.55 -15.54
CA SER A 221 -21.46 -14.87 -16.91
C SER A 221 -20.24 -14.80 -17.86
N LYS A 222 -20.38 -15.43 -19.04
CA LYS A 222 -19.30 -15.53 -20.04
C LYS A 222 -18.87 -14.16 -20.57
N ASP A 223 -19.80 -13.23 -20.74
CA ASP A 223 -19.53 -11.87 -21.19
C ASP A 223 -18.67 -11.08 -20.19
N ILE A 224 -18.90 -11.20 -18.88
CA ILE A 224 -18.02 -10.60 -17.86
C ILE A 224 -16.62 -11.23 -17.94
N ARG A 225 -16.52 -12.56 -18.08
CA ARG A 225 -15.23 -13.24 -18.22
C ARG A 225 -14.41 -12.73 -19.40
N THR A 226 -15.07 -12.36 -20.50
CA THR A 226 -14.37 -11.81 -21.68
C THR A 226 -13.81 -10.40 -21.44
N LEU A 227 -14.32 -9.65 -20.46
CA LEU A 227 -13.81 -8.33 -20.09
C LEU A 227 -12.61 -8.42 -19.14
N ILE A 228 -12.50 -9.50 -18.36
CA ILE A 228 -11.42 -9.70 -17.39
C ILE A 228 -10.11 -9.98 -18.14
N PRO A 229 -9.09 -9.12 -18.02
CA PRO A 229 -7.80 -9.37 -18.66
C PRO A 229 -7.06 -10.48 -17.92
N LYS A 230 -6.33 -11.33 -18.67
CA LYS A 230 -5.43 -12.33 -18.06
C LYS A 230 -4.38 -11.70 -17.13
N ARG A 231 -3.97 -10.48 -17.43
CA ARG A 231 -3.07 -9.66 -16.63
C ARG A 231 -3.49 -8.21 -16.78
N TRP A 232 -3.75 -7.54 -15.66
CA TRP A 232 -4.05 -6.12 -15.66
C TRP A 232 -2.86 -5.32 -16.21
N ASN A 233 -3.12 -4.47 -17.20
CA ASN A 233 -2.13 -3.61 -17.81
C ASN A 233 -2.71 -2.20 -17.91
N TRP A 234 -2.14 -1.27 -17.13
CA TRP A 234 -2.63 0.11 -17.03
C TRP A 234 -2.65 0.85 -18.37
N ARG A 235 -1.64 0.66 -19.23
CA ARG A 235 -1.60 1.29 -20.55
C ARG A 235 -2.75 0.81 -21.43
N GLN A 236 -2.96 -0.50 -21.51
CA GLN A 236 -4.05 -1.09 -22.31
C GLN A 236 -5.43 -0.66 -21.81
N MET A 237 -5.59 -0.51 -20.49
CA MET A 237 -6.85 -0.02 -19.93
C MET A 237 -7.05 1.47 -20.19
N ALA A 238 -5.99 2.26 -20.14
CA ALA A 238 -6.01 3.67 -20.50
C ALA A 238 -6.34 3.88 -21.99
N GLU A 239 -5.78 3.06 -22.90
CA GLU A 239 -6.11 3.07 -24.33
C GLU A 239 -7.61 2.83 -24.59
N LYS A 240 -8.27 1.98 -23.80
CA LYS A 240 -9.71 1.72 -23.94
C LYS A 240 -10.60 2.92 -23.61
N VAL A 241 -10.10 3.84 -22.78
CA VAL A 241 -10.85 5.01 -22.30
C VAL A 241 -10.20 6.32 -22.72
N ASP A 242 -9.37 6.28 -23.77
CA ASP A 242 -8.71 7.44 -24.37
C ASP A 242 -7.80 8.24 -23.41
N LEU A 243 -7.13 7.56 -22.47
CA LEU A 243 -6.19 8.15 -21.52
C LEU A 243 -4.74 7.68 -21.74
N ALA A 244 -4.41 7.18 -22.94
CA ALA A 244 -3.09 6.63 -23.25
C ALA A 244 -1.98 7.69 -23.19
N GLU A 245 -2.24 8.92 -23.64
CA GLU A 245 -1.26 10.01 -23.57
C GLU A 245 -0.98 10.43 -22.12
N GLU A 246 -2.03 10.47 -21.28
CA GLU A 246 -1.89 10.74 -19.85
C GLU A 246 -1.07 9.65 -19.16
N TYR A 247 -1.31 8.38 -19.52
CA TYR A 247 -0.51 7.25 -19.07
C TYR A 247 0.96 7.48 -19.40
N ASP A 248 1.29 7.70 -20.68
CA ASP A 248 2.66 7.83 -21.14
C ASP A 248 3.37 9.02 -20.46
N PHE A 249 2.67 10.15 -20.27
CA PHE A 249 3.21 11.30 -19.56
C PHE A 249 3.48 11.00 -18.07
N ILE A 250 2.48 10.55 -17.33
CA ILE A 250 2.59 10.34 -15.87
C ILE A 250 3.56 9.20 -15.55
N TYR A 251 3.56 8.12 -16.34
CA TYR A 251 4.46 6.99 -16.13
C TYR A 251 5.91 7.33 -16.46
N THR A 252 6.17 8.25 -17.40
CA THR A 252 7.53 8.74 -17.67
C THR A 252 8.11 9.46 -16.46
N PHE A 253 7.37 10.38 -15.86
CA PHE A 253 7.84 11.11 -14.68
C PHE A 253 7.92 10.24 -13.42
N SER A 254 6.90 9.41 -13.17
CA SER A 254 6.93 8.52 -12.00
C SER A 254 8.03 7.46 -12.10
N SER A 255 8.30 6.92 -13.29
CA SER A 255 9.43 6.00 -13.47
C SER A 255 10.78 6.69 -13.26
N LYS A 256 10.96 7.89 -13.83
CA LYS A 256 12.20 8.67 -13.70
C LYS A 256 12.45 9.16 -12.27
N LEU A 257 11.42 9.56 -11.52
CA LEU A 257 11.58 10.25 -10.24
C LEU A 257 11.29 9.38 -9.01
N LEU A 258 10.51 8.29 -9.14
CA LEU A 258 10.24 7.38 -8.02
C LEU A 258 11.19 6.17 -7.97
N HIS A 259 11.86 5.83 -9.08
CA HIS A 259 12.76 4.67 -9.14
C HIS A 259 14.22 5.09 -9.27
N ALA A 260 15.11 4.30 -8.64
CA ALA A 260 16.55 4.43 -8.81
C ALA A 260 17.00 3.83 -10.16
N THR A 261 16.55 4.42 -11.28
CA THR A 261 16.97 3.99 -12.63
C THR A 261 18.28 4.67 -13.03
N PRO A 262 19.08 4.08 -13.96
CA PRO A 262 20.30 4.72 -14.44
C PRO A 262 20.09 6.14 -14.95
N ALA A 263 18.96 6.42 -15.62
CA ALA A 263 18.59 7.76 -16.06
C ALA A 263 18.42 8.71 -14.86
N SER A 264 17.72 8.28 -13.80
CA SER A 264 17.56 9.05 -12.55
C SER A 264 18.89 9.36 -11.87
N ILE A 265 19.92 8.52 -12.07
CA ILE A 265 21.27 8.70 -11.52
C ILE A 265 22.08 9.68 -12.38
N THR A 266 22.06 9.53 -13.70
CA THR A 266 22.87 10.32 -14.64
C THR A 266 22.25 11.67 -15.01
N THR A 267 20.94 11.87 -14.82
CA THR A 267 20.32 13.19 -14.99
C THR A 267 20.43 14.03 -13.72
N THR A 268 20.69 15.33 -13.88
CA THR A 268 20.79 16.31 -12.79
C THR A 268 19.44 16.69 -12.18
N GLN A 269 18.36 16.53 -12.94
CA GLN A 269 17.00 16.79 -12.47
C GLN A 269 16.55 15.72 -11.47
N LYS A 270 16.55 16.06 -10.18
CA LYS A 270 16.11 15.19 -9.07
C LYS A 270 14.69 15.48 -8.60
N ASN A 271 14.14 16.63 -8.99
CA ASN A 271 12.81 17.11 -8.63
C ASN A 271 12.06 17.52 -9.89
N LEU A 272 10.74 17.68 -9.77
CA LEU A 272 9.98 18.42 -10.78
C LEU A 272 10.46 19.87 -10.81
N GLU A 273 10.69 20.38 -12.00
CA GLU A 273 10.84 21.82 -12.21
C GLU A 273 9.50 22.52 -11.92
N LEU A 274 9.53 23.82 -11.61
CA LEU A 274 8.32 24.55 -11.22
C LEU A 274 7.21 24.47 -12.27
N ASP A 275 7.56 24.51 -13.56
CA ASP A 275 6.59 24.41 -14.66
C ASP A 275 5.99 23.01 -14.77
N GLU A 276 6.77 21.95 -14.55
CA GLU A 276 6.26 20.59 -14.52
C GLU A 276 5.34 20.38 -13.31
N MET A 277 5.71 20.92 -12.15
CA MET A 277 4.87 20.93 -10.95
C MET A 277 3.51 21.59 -11.23
N ILE A 278 3.51 22.74 -11.92
CA ILE A 278 2.29 23.43 -12.34
C ILE A 278 1.44 22.55 -13.24
N VAL A 279 2.04 21.83 -14.20
CA VAL A 279 1.31 20.91 -15.10
C VAL A 279 0.63 19.81 -14.30
N PHE A 280 1.33 19.16 -13.37
CA PHE A 280 0.74 18.12 -12.52
C PHE A 280 -0.37 18.66 -11.61
N LEU A 281 -0.20 19.85 -11.01
CA LEU A 281 -1.23 20.45 -10.19
C LEU A 281 -2.47 20.85 -11.00
N LYS A 282 -2.29 21.38 -12.22
CA LYS A 282 -3.41 21.62 -13.14
C LYS A 282 -4.13 20.33 -13.51
N TYR A 283 -3.37 19.27 -13.81
CA TYR A 283 -3.92 17.94 -14.08
C TYR A 283 -4.78 17.45 -12.89
N ILE A 284 -4.26 17.55 -11.66
CA ILE A 284 -4.99 17.17 -10.44
C ILE A 284 -6.28 17.99 -10.30
N ASP A 285 -6.21 19.32 -10.46
CA ASP A 285 -7.39 20.19 -10.38
C ASP A 285 -8.47 19.81 -11.39
N VAL A 286 -8.09 19.62 -12.65
CA VAL A 286 -9.01 19.24 -13.73
C VAL A 286 -9.61 17.86 -13.45
N LYS A 287 -8.81 16.85 -13.12
CA LYS A 287 -9.32 15.50 -12.87
C LYS A 287 -10.24 15.42 -11.67
N ILE A 288 -10.01 16.21 -10.61
CA ILE A 288 -10.97 16.27 -9.50
C ILE A 288 -12.33 16.80 -9.96
N ARG A 289 -12.36 17.81 -10.83
CA ARG A 289 -13.61 18.34 -11.42
C ARG A 289 -14.29 17.31 -12.31
N ASP A 290 -13.55 16.70 -13.22
CA ASP A 290 -14.07 15.67 -14.13
C ASP A 290 -14.71 14.51 -13.33
N LEU A 291 -14.07 14.09 -12.24
CA LEU A 291 -14.58 13.01 -11.41
C LEU A 291 -15.80 13.42 -10.57
N LEU A 292 -15.86 14.67 -10.11
CA LEU A 292 -17.06 15.22 -9.47
C LEU A 292 -18.23 15.24 -10.46
N GLU A 293 -18.02 15.70 -11.69
CA GLU A 293 -19.04 15.72 -12.74
C GLU A 293 -19.50 14.30 -13.09
N LEU A 294 -18.55 13.39 -13.33
CA LEU A 294 -18.85 12.00 -13.66
C LEU A 294 -19.66 11.30 -12.55
N SER A 295 -19.35 11.59 -11.28
CA SER A 295 -20.03 10.99 -10.14
C SER A 295 -21.52 11.38 -10.03
N GLN A 296 -21.94 12.49 -10.64
CA GLN A 296 -23.36 12.91 -10.63
C GLN A 296 -24.28 11.90 -11.33
N SER A 297 -23.75 11.10 -12.25
CA SER A 297 -24.51 10.02 -12.91
C SER A 297 -24.81 8.82 -12.01
N TYR A 298 -24.20 8.75 -10.82
CA TYR A 298 -24.33 7.65 -9.84
C TYR A 298 -25.00 8.05 -8.52
N VAL A 299 -25.30 9.35 -8.34
CA VAL A 299 -25.99 9.90 -7.15
C VAL A 299 -27.45 9.49 -7.17
#